data_AF-A0A1B5Z8I8-F1
#
_entry.id   AF-A0A1B5Z8I8-F1
#
_cell.length_a   1.000
_cell.length_b   1.000
_cell.length_c   1.000
_cell.angle_alpha   90.00
_cell.angle_beta   90.00
_cell.angle_gamma   90.00
#
_symmetry.space_group_name_H-M   'P 1'
#
loop_
_entity.id
_entity.type
_entity.pdbx_description
1 polymer ?
#
loop_
_entity_poly.entity_id
_entity_poly.type
_entity_poly.pdbx_seq_one_letter_code
_entity_poly.pdbx_strand_id
1 'polypeptide(L)'
;MDEGSDDFHKAVRIAISCINDHNKYYEKVLRNAMETVGTDEDALMRVIVTRAEKDLENIRKVYYKRNSVHLEHSMAKKTSGDYTYFDGK
;
A
#
# COMPACT_ATOMS: atom_id res chain seq x y z
N MET A 1 13.28 -1.19 -27.06
CA MET A 1 14.34 -1.38 -26.05
C MET A 1 13.76 -2.26 -24.94
N ASP A 2 14.61 -3.05 -24.32
CA ASP A 2 14.34 -4.30 -23.59
C ASP A 2 13.35 -4.21 -22.41
N GLU A 3 12.06 -4.42 -22.67
CA GLU A 3 10.98 -4.39 -21.65
C GLU A 3 11.05 -5.62 -20.71
N GLY A 4 11.44 -6.78 -21.23
CA GLY A 4 11.53 -8.03 -20.46
C GLY A 4 12.64 -8.03 -19.40
N SER A 5 13.78 -7.41 -19.68
CA SER A 5 14.86 -7.24 -18.69
C SER A 5 14.42 -6.34 -17.55
N ASP A 6 13.67 -5.26 -17.80
CA ASP A 6 13.25 -4.34 -16.74
C ASP A 6 12.24 -4.99 -15.77
N ASP A 7 11.27 -5.75 -16.29
CA ASP A 7 10.32 -6.51 -15.47
C ASP A 7 11.00 -7.59 -14.61
N PHE A 8 12.00 -8.29 -15.16
CA PHE A 8 12.79 -9.24 -14.39
C PHE A 8 13.56 -8.54 -13.26
N HIS A 9 14.21 -7.41 -13.54
CA HIS A 9 14.92 -6.63 -12.51
C HIS A 9 13.97 -6.12 -11.42
N LYS A 10 12.75 -5.67 -11.79
CA LYS A 10 11.70 -5.30 -10.84
C LYS A 10 11.30 -6.49 -9.96
N ALA A 11 11.05 -7.65 -10.56
CA ALA A 11 10.64 -8.85 -9.84
C ALA A 11 11.72 -9.31 -8.84
N VAL A 12 12.99 -9.36 -9.26
CA VAL A 12 14.13 -9.70 -8.39
C VAL A 12 14.26 -8.70 -7.24
N ARG A 13 14.14 -7.39 -7.52
CA ARG A 13 14.20 -6.35 -6.49
C ARG A 13 13.05 -6.47 -5.49
N ILE A 14 11.85 -6.79 -5.95
CA ILE A 14 10.69 -7.06 -5.09
C ILE A 14 10.96 -8.26 -4.19
N ALA A 15 11.42 -9.37 -4.75
CA ALA A 15 11.74 -10.58 -3.99
C ALA A 15 12.79 -10.32 -2.90
N ILE A 16 13.89 -9.62 -3.23
CA ILE A 16 14.92 -9.24 -2.25
C ILE A 16 14.32 -8.37 -1.14
N SER A 17 13.47 -7.40 -1.48
CA SER A 17 12.83 -6.53 -0.48
C SER A 17 11.90 -7.31 0.46
N CYS A 18 11.15 -8.29 -0.06
CA CYS A 18 10.28 -9.14 0.75
C CYS A 18 11.09 -10.00 1.74
N ILE A 19 12.23 -10.53 1.30
CA ILE A 19 13.11 -11.37 2.12
C ILE A 19 13.80 -10.54 3.21
N ASN A 20 14.25 -9.33 2.87
CA ASN A 20 15.03 -8.50 3.80
C ASN A 20 14.17 -7.85 4.88
N ASP A 21 13.03 -7.26 4.50
CA ASP A 21 12.17 -6.54 5.43
C ASP A 21 10.73 -6.53 4.89
N HIS A 22 10.05 -7.65 5.11
CA HIS A 22 8.67 -7.90 4.66
C HIS A 22 7.73 -6.77 5.10
N ASN A 23 7.81 -6.32 6.36
CA ASN A 23 6.97 -5.22 6.87
C ASN A 23 7.16 -3.92 6.07
N LYS A 24 8.42 -3.60 5.72
CA LYS A 24 8.77 -2.46 4.86
C LYS A 24 8.25 -2.60 3.44
N TYR A 25 8.19 -3.81 2.90
CA TYR A 25 7.59 -4.06 1.59
C TYR A 25 6.09 -3.78 1.61
N TYR A 26 5.34 -4.34 2.56
CA TYR A 26 3.89 -4.13 2.64
C TYR A 26 3.52 -2.68 2.96
N GLU A 27 4.31 -1.99 3.79
CA GLU A 27 4.14 -0.54 3.98
C GLU A 27 4.21 0.20 2.64
N LYS A 28 5.21 -0.11 1.81
CA LYS A 28 5.37 0.52 0.50
C LYS A 28 4.22 0.20 -0.45
N VAL A 29 3.72 -1.04 -0.44
CA VAL A 29 2.55 -1.43 -1.23
C VAL A 29 1.32 -0.64 -0.80
N LEU A 30 1.05 -0.56 0.50
CA LEU A 30 -0.07 0.20 1.05
C LEU A 30 0.02 1.68 0.69
N ARG A 31 1.21 2.28 0.87
CA ARG A 31 1.45 3.67 0.52
C ARG A 31 1.19 3.91 -0.97
N ASN A 32 1.79 3.10 -1.85
CA ASN A 32 1.61 3.25 -3.29
C ASN A 32 0.14 3.12 -3.70
N ALA A 33 -0.59 2.14 -3.15
CA ALA A 33 -2.02 1.94 -3.43
C ALA A 33 -2.88 3.14 -3.03
N MET A 34 -2.44 3.91 -2.02
CA MET A 34 -3.10 5.14 -1.57
C MET A 34 -2.60 6.40 -2.27
N GLU A 35 -1.39 6.42 -2.86
CA GLU A 35 -0.80 7.57 -3.54
C GLU A 35 -1.20 7.69 -5.01
N THR A 36 -1.57 6.60 -5.68
CA THR A 36 -2.03 6.63 -7.08
C THR A 36 -3.30 7.47 -7.26
N VAL A 37 -3.42 8.10 -8.44
CA VAL A 37 -4.67 8.72 -8.91
C VAL A 37 -5.63 7.58 -9.22
N GLY A 38 -6.63 7.38 -8.36
CA GLY A 38 -7.34 6.12 -8.22
C GLY A 38 -6.66 5.23 -7.16
N THR A 39 -7.46 4.74 -6.21
CA THR A 39 -6.98 3.77 -5.22
C THR A 39 -6.83 2.43 -5.92
N ASP A 40 -5.68 1.77 -5.77
CA ASP A 40 -5.58 0.35 -6.12
C ASP A 40 -6.23 -0.44 -4.97
N GLU A 41 -7.57 -0.44 -4.97
CA GLU A 41 -8.39 -1.00 -3.91
C GLU A 41 -8.14 -2.51 -3.76
N ASP A 42 -7.85 -3.20 -4.86
CA ASP A 42 -7.50 -4.63 -4.85
C ASP A 42 -6.16 -4.85 -4.12
N ALA A 43 -5.12 -4.09 -4.47
CA ALA A 43 -3.83 -4.20 -3.79
C ALA A 43 -3.94 -3.85 -2.30
N LEU A 44 -4.69 -2.79 -1.97
CA LEU A 44 -4.95 -2.37 -0.59
C LEU A 44 -5.68 -3.48 0.18
N MET A 45 -6.83 -3.94 -0.32
CA MET A 45 -7.65 -4.98 0.30
C MET A 45 -6.87 -6.28 0.45
N ARG A 46 -6.14 -6.71 -0.58
CA ARG A 46 -5.33 -7.93 -0.55
C ARG A 46 -4.29 -7.88 0.55
N VAL A 47 -3.59 -6.76 0.72
CA VAL A 47 -2.61 -6.63 1.82
C VAL A 47 -3.31 -6.69 3.18
N ILE A 48 -4.38 -5.92 3.38
CA ILE A 48 -5.08 -5.87 4.67
C ILE A 48 -5.60 -7.26 5.04
N VAL A 49 -6.31 -7.93 4.13
CA VAL A 49 -6.91 -9.25 4.37
C VAL A 49 -5.84 -10.31 4.60
N THR A 50 -4.82 -10.41 3.74
CA THR A 50 -3.82 -11.49 3.84
C THR A 50 -2.85 -11.34 5.00
N ARG A 51 -2.71 -10.13 5.56
CA ARG A 51 -1.80 -9.83 6.68
C ARG A 51 -2.50 -9.57 8.01
N ALA A 52 -3.83 -9.48 8.03
CA ALA A 52 -4.63 -9.15 9.21
C ALA A 52 -4.21 -9.93 10.48
N GLU A 53 -4.10 -11.25 10.36
CA GLU A 53 -3.79 -12.14 11.48
C GLU A 53 -2.28 -12.44 11.65
N LYS A 54 -1.44 -11.91 10.77
CA LYS A 54 0.00 -12.26 10.72
C LYS A 54 0.86 -11.19 11.35
N ASP A 55 0.83 -10.00 10.77
CA ASP A 55 1.75 -8.90 11.13
C ASP A 55 1.21 -7.53 10.72
N LEU A 56 -0.09 -7.40 10.44
CA LEU A 56 -0.68 -6.13 10.05
C LEU A 56 -0.43 -5.04 11.10
N GLU A 57 -0.37 -5.37 12.39
CA GLU A 57 0.00 -4.41 13.44
C GLU A 57 1.43 -3.87 13.26
N ASN A 58 2.39 -4.73 12.92
CA ASN A 58 3.77 -4.31 12.67
C ASN A 58 3.86 -3.47 11.40
N ILE A 59 3.12 -3.84 10.36
CA ILE A 59 3.01 -3.06 9.13
C ILE A 59 2.44 -1.66 9.42
N ARG A 60 1.40 -1.55 10.27
CA ARG A 60 0.83 -0.25 10.72
C ARG A 60 1.86 0.61 11.45
N LYS A 61 2.66 0.02 12.35
CA LYS A 61 3.74 0.74 13.05
C LYS A 61 4.80 1.27 12.08
N VAL A 62 5.23 0.45 11.11
CA VAL A 62 6.20 0.85 10.09
C VAL A 62 5.62 1.93 9.16
N TYR A 63 4.34 1.82 8.79
CA TYR A 63 3.62 2.82 8.01
C TYR A 63 3.56 4.16 8.72
N TYR A 64 3.15 4.18 10.00
CA TYR A 64 3.13 5.40 10.80
C TYR A 64 4.52 6.03 10.91
N LYS A 65 5.55 5.23 11.19
CA LYS A 65 6.95 5.71 11.31
C LYS A 65 7.46 6.38 10.03
N ARG A 66 6.97 5.98 8.86
CA ARG A 66 7.46 6.49 7.57
C ARG A 66 6.61 7.61 6.97
N ASN A 67 5.31 7.57 7.22
CA ASN A 67 4.37 8.48 6.59
C ASN A 67 3.83 9.53 7.56
N SER A 68 4.14 9.40 8.86
CA SER A 68 3.68 10.28 9.93
C SER A 68 2.15 10.40 10.02
N VAL A 69 1.44 9.39 9.51
CA VAL A 69 -0.01 9.30 9.51
C VAL A 69 -0.43 7.85 9.72
N HIS A 70 -1.54 7.64 10.43
CA HIS A 70 -2.07 6.29 10.64
C HIS A 70 -2.63 5.74 9.34
N LEU A 71 -2.42 4.44 9.11
CA LEU A 71 -2.95 3.71 7.96
C LEU A 71 -4.47 3.89 7.82
N GLU A 72 -5.21 3.74 8.93
CA GLU A 72 -6.66 3.93 8.97
C GLU A 72 -7.10 5.33 8.55
N HIS A 73 -6.34 6.36 8.93
CA HIS A 73 -6.64 7.74 8.53
C HIS A 73 -6.38 7.97 7.04
N SER A 74 -5.28 7.43 6.49
CA SER A 74 -5.02 7.47 5.05
C SER A 74 -6.10 6.75 4.24
N MET A 75 -6.57 5.59 4.72
CA MET A 75 -7.65 4.83 4.10
C MET A 75 -8.97 5.61 4.14
N ALA A 76 -9.36 6.13 5.31
CA ALA A 76 -10.59 6.89 5.48
C ALA A 76 -10.61 8.16 4.60
N LYS A 77 -9.50 8.89 4.51
CA LYS A 77 -9.41 10.07 3.65
C LYS A 77 -9.61 9.75 2.16
N LYS A 78 -9.14 8.59 1.71
CA LYS A 78 -9.28 8.15 0.32
C LYS A 78 -10.70 7.64 0.03
N THR A 79 -11.31 6.86 0.91
CA THR A 79 -12.69 6.35 0.73
C THR A 79 -13.76 7.43 0.93
N SER A 80 -13.51 8.41 1.78
CA SER A 80 -14.46 9.53 2.00
C SER A 80 -14.37 10.63 0.93
N GLY A 81 -13.34 10.60 0.08
CA GLY A 81 -13.23 11.50 -1.07
C GLY A 81 -14.37 11.29 -2.08
N ASP A 82 -14.78 10.04 -2.30
CA ASP A 82 -15.83 9.66 -3.25
C ASP A 82 -17.26 10.00 -2.79
N TYR A 83 -17.48 10.23 -1.49
CA TYR A 83 -18.82 10.59 -0.97
C TYR A 83 -19.11 12.10 -0.99
N THR A 84 -18.09 12.96 -1.15
CA THR A 84 -18.27 14.42 -1.07
C THR A 84 -18.70 15.08 -2.38
N TYR A 85 -18.79 14.35 -3.49
CA TYR A 85 -19.29 14.91 -4.77
C TYR A 85 -20.83 15.01 -4.81
N PHE A 86 -21.55 14.42 -3.84
CA PHE A 86 -23.00 14.22 -3.93
C PHE A 86 -23.81 15.04 -2.92
N ASP A 87 -23.18 15.77 -1.99
CA ASP A 87 -23.85 16.62 -1.00
C ASP A 87 -23.51 18.11 -1.19
N GLY A 88 -23.57 18.56 -2.44
CA GLY A 88 -23.11 19.89 -2.82
C GLY A 88 -23.73 20.45 -4.09
N LYS A 89 -25.02 20.19 -4.33
CA LYS A 89 -25.89 21.03 -5.15
C LYS A 89 -27.36 20.80 -4.88
#